data_AF-A0AAN6K213-F1
#
_entry.id   AF-A0AAN6K213-F1
#
_cell.length_a   1.000
_cell.length_b   1.000
_cell.length_c   1.000
_cell.angle_alpha   90.00
_cell.angle_beta   90.00
_cell.angle_gamma   90.00
#
_symmetry.space_group_name_H-M   'P 1'
#
loop_
_entity.id
_entity.type
_entity.pdbx_description
1 polymer ?
#
loop_
_entity_poly.entity_id
_entity_poly.type
_entity_poly.pdbx_seq_one_letter_code
_entity_poly.pdbx_strand_id
1 'polypeptide(L)'
;MSLDEYRKLASIPSGSSLQWPNILVQLGIPAINFKNAESTVVLFQCIYQAGSASNDVLRVGHAFCGDPNSAAKLLMELGVALRRIEGNWESTQALSVFISIAARLLTLSSSDNIRSACLAYLEGTRVVALDWMSDLSDNAQHVSSEGRSDYMSKRAEVALICIDSLNIDDVPLATVLASSEQASILIQCTITMQESRLLLTASNESTVQLLLLRSQRLLRRCCGALASNSAALNGGVVNSWAGFQSGAPWTAAGFDHWRTTTTTTGTAGATLRVNFNTLTGELLVNGLPLGRLPRKYEDHASYCVLFGQTTNIEVIPSAVPGLQFAAKRLYFGYELHFALSYRGDGTTTDLMVQASKNCKRYELITPELFRATYPAVFSEEYFHWYDIDAGVVEFRPIKGAWSGSGSRTWSLIPDQRSAEPAEHHVEGFDLILLPLADPNRIHVISQPSRQHSATTLPFTLQPPLLEVEVENPGLQLCFLLEAKQSELRSKEFPNTFIDRDQSLGVLVGLQNRLILRYLNTGARLLLVLDGDVSYDFSSNG
;
A
#
# COMPACT_ATOMS: atom_id res chain seq x y z
N MET A 1 -13.81 -34.90 -1.94
CA MET A 1 -15.14 -35.19 -1.37
C MET A 1 -15.18 -36.63 -0.88
N SER A 2 -15.69 -36.85 0.33
CA SER A 2 -15.85 -38.22 0.88
C SER A 2 -17.05 -38.93 0.26
N LEU A 3 -17.13 -40.26 0.38
CA LEU A 3 -18.27 -41.04 -0.15
C LEU A 3 -19.58 -40.70 0.56
N ASP A 4 -19.55 -40.41 1.86
CA ASP A 4 -20.74 -39.99 2.60
C ASP A 4 -21.19 -38.58 2.17
N GLU A 5 -20.26 -37.64 2.09
CA GLU A 5 -20.50 -36.28 1.59
C GLU A 5 -21.12 -36.31 0.17
N TYR A 6 -20.57 -37.13 -0.73
CA TYR A 6 -21.12 -37.33 -2.08
C TYR A 6 -22.55 -37.84 -2.05
N ARG A 7 -22.84 -38.88 -1.24
CA ARG A 7 -24.20 -39.43 -1.13
C ARG A 7 -25.18 -38.39 -0.61
N LYS A 8 -24.78 -37.60 0.39
CA LYS A 8 -25.61 -36.53 0.95
C LYS A 8 -25.86 -35.44 -0.08
N LEU A 9 -24.83 -34.98 -0.79
CA LEU A 9 -24.95 -33.98 -1.84
C LEU A 9 -25.86 -34.45 -2.99
N ALA A 10 -25.67 -35.67 -3.47
CA ALA A 10 -26.48 -36.25 -4.55
C ALA A 10 -27.95 -36.50 -4.13
N SER A 11 -28.22 -36.68 -2.84
CA SER A 11 -29.57 -36.86 -2.33
C SER A 11 -30.40 -35.56 -2.31
N ILE A 12 -29.77 -34.38 -2.24
CA ILE A 12 -30.48 -33.09 -2.20
C ILE A 12 -31.44 -32.91 -3.38
N PRO A 13 -31.03 -33.10 -4.65
CA PRO A 13 -31.93 -32.95 -5.80
C PRO A 13 -32.92 -34.11 -5.99
N SER A 14 -32.90 -35.15 -5.14
CA SER A 14 -33.70 -36.37 -5.32
C SER A 14 -35.17 -36.15 -4.95
N GLY A 15 -35.95 -35.72 -5.94
CA GLY A 15 -37.39 -35.46 -5.84
C GLY A 15 -37.68 -33.97 -5.68
N SER A 16 -38.52 -33.43 -6.55
CA SER A 16 -38.76 -31.97 -6.62
C SER A 16 -39.36 -31.41 -5.32
N SER A 17 -40.18 -32.16 -4.60
CA SER A 17 -40.77 -31.71 -3.32
C SER A 17 -39.82 -31.82 -2.13
N LEU A 18 -38.70 -32.56 -2.26
CA LEU A 18 -37.77 -32.84 -1.17
C LEU A 18 -36.55 -31.92 -1.16
N GLN A 19 -36.36 -31.12 -2.21
CA GLN A 19 -35.19 -30.24 -2.35
C GLN A 19 -35.03 -29.29 -1.16
N TRP A 20 -36.05 -28.53 -0.80
CA TRP A 20 -36.00 -27.59 0.34
C TRP A 20 -35.89 -28.29 1.70
N PRO A 21 -36.67 -29.34 2.01
CA PRO A 21 -36.45 -30.15 3.22
C PRO A 21 -35.03 -30.69 3.33
N ASN A 22 -34.44 -31.17 2.23
CA ASN A 22 -33.07 -31.68 2.24
C ASN A 22 -32.05 -30.56 2.49
N ILE A 23 -32.26 -29.38 1.89
CA ILE A 23 -31.44 -28.18 2.18
C ILE A 23 -31.54 -27.80 3.66
N LEU A 24 -32.75 -27.78 4.23
CA LEU A 24 -32.98 -27.50 5.65
C LEU A 24 -32.17 -28.45 6.54
N VAL A 25 -32.20 -29.76 6.24
CA VAL A 25 -31.43 -30.76 6.99
C VAL A 25 -29.93 -30.46 6.92
N GLN A 26 -29.40 -30.11 5.74
CA GLN A 26 -27.98 -29.77 5.59
C GLN A 26 -27.60 -28.46 6.28
N LEU A 27 -28.51 -27.49 6.38
CA LEU A 27 -28.27 -26.27 7.15
C LEU A 27 -28.19 -26.58 8.66
N GLY A 28 -29.11 -27.39 9.18
CA GLY A 28 -29.11 -27.76 10.61
C GLY A 28 -27.93 -28.66 10.98
N ILE A 29 -27.74 -29.76 10.25
CA ILE A 29 -26.69 -30.77 10.49
C ILE A 29 -25.90 -30.96 9.19
N PRO A 30 -24.85 -30.14 8.95
CA PRO A 30 -24.06 -30.20 7.74
C PRO A 30 -23.34 -31.53 7.61
N ALA A 31 -23.69 -32.29 6.59
CA ALA A 31 -22.90 -33.43 6.11
C ALA A 31 -22.22 -33.13 4.77
N ILE A 32 -22.67 -32.06 4.08
CA ILE A 32 -22.00 -31.50 2.90
C ILE A 32 -21.05 -30.36 3.28
N ASN A 33 -19.97 -30.20 2.52
CA ASN A 33 -19.11 -29.04 2.67
C ASN A 33 -19.65 -27.86 1.85
N PHE A 34 -20.20 -26.85 2.53
CA PHE A 34 -20.68 -25.61 1.92
C PHE A 34 -19.56 -24.69 1.39
N LYS A 35 -18.28 -24.97 1.71
CA LYS A 35 -17.14 -24.21 1.17
C LYS A 35 -16.79 -24.59 -0.28
N ASN A 36 -17.30 -25.71 -0.77
CA ASN A 36 -16.97 -26.25 -2.09
C ASN A 36 -17.86 -25.65 -3.18
N ALA A 37 -17.27 -25.29 -4.33
CA ALA A 37 -18.01 -24.74 -5.46
C ALA A 37 -19.02 -25.75 -6.05
N GLU A 38 -18.72 -27.04 -6.01
CA GLU A 38 -19.63 -28.10 -6.48
C GLU A 38 -20.92 -28.14 -5.65
N SER A 39 -20.80 -27.99 -4.33
CA SER A 39 -21.96 -27.88 -3.43
C SER A 39 -22.81 -26.66 -3.77
N THR A 40 -22.16 -25.51 -4.02
CA THR A 40 -22.83 -24.27 -4.43
C THR A 40 -23.67 -24.47 -5.68
N VAL A 41 -23.11 -25.09 -6.73
CA VAL A 41 -23.81 -25.30 -8.00
C VAL A 41 -25.02 -26.22 -7.83
N VAL A 42 -24.89 -27.33 -7.08
CA VAL A 42 -26.02 -28.24 -6.81
C VAL A 42 -27.13 -27.53 -6.04
N LEU A 43 -26.77 -26.75 -5.03
CA LEU A 43 -27.76 -26.01 -4.22
C LEU A 43 -28.45 -24.92 -5.05
N PHE A 44 -27.72 -24.18 -5.88
CA PHE A 44 -28.29 -23.21 -6.81
C PHE A 44 -29.27 -23.87 -7.78
N GLN A 45 -28.91 -25.02 -8.35
CA GLN A 45 -29.82 -25.77 -9.20
C GLN A 45 -31.11 -26.13 -8.45
N CYS A 46 -31.01 -26.60 -7.19
CA CYS A 46 -32.18 -26.98 -6.40
C CYS A 46 -33.10 -25.78 -6.09
N ILE A 47 -32.56 -24.63 -5.69
CA ILE A 47 -33.40 -23.48 -5.29
C ILE A 47 -34.04 -22.76 -6.48
N TYR A 48 -33.49 -22.89 -7.68
CA TYR A 48 -34.00 -22.25 -8.90
C TYR A 48 -34.76 -23.20 -9.85
N GLN A 49 -34.72 -24.51 -9.61
CA GLN A 49 -35.48 -25.48 -10.42
C GLN A 49 -36.98 -25.41 -10.12
N ALA A 50 -37.78 -25.12 -11.14
CA ALA A 50 -39.24 -24.96 -11.01
C ALA A 50 -40.00 -26.25 -10.61
N GLY A 51 -39.45 -27.43 -10.88
CA GLY A 51 -40.09 -28.72 -10.56
C GLY A 51 -41.31 -29.08 -11.43
N SER A 52 -42.07 -30.11 -11.04
CA SER A 52 -43.29 -30.54 -11.76
C SER A 52 -44.40 -29.50 -11.72
N ALA A 53 -45.32 -29.53 -12.69
CA ALA A 53 -46.46 -28.61 -12.73
C ALA A 53 -47.38 -28.81 -11.51
N SER A 54 -48.02 -27.73 -11.06
CA SER A 54 -49.06 -27.69 -10.03
C SER A 54 -50.06 -26.59 -10.40
N ASN A 55 -51.20 -26.54 -9.72
CA ASN A 55 -52.16 -25.43 -9.84
C ASN A 55 -51.72 -24.16 -9.08
N ASP A 56 -50.62 -24.25 -8.34
CA ASP A 56 -49.98 -23.14 -7.63
C ASP A 56 -48.79 -22.58 -8.43
N VAL A 57 -48.60 -21.26 -8.40
CA VAL A 57 -47.45 -20.54 -8.99
C VAL A 57 -46.12 -21.05 -8.43
N LEU A 58 -46.12 -21.51 -7.17
CA LEU A 58 -44.95 -22.13 -6.52
C LEU A 58 -44.59 -23.50 -7.06
N ARG A 59 -45.51 -24.16 -7.79
CA ARG A 59 -45.35 -25.52 -8.28
C ARG A 59 -45.07 -26.52 -7.14
N VAL A 60 -44.84 -27.79 -7.49
CA VAL A 60 -44.51 -28.80 -6.47
C VAL A 60 -43.13 -28.53 -5.84
N GLY A 61 -42.22 -27.90 -6.60
CA GLY A 61 -40.84 -27.66 -6.18
C GLY A 61 -40.68 -26.64 -5.05
N HIS A 62 -41.55 -25.62 -4.98
CA HIS A 62 -41.42 -24.54 -4.00
C HIS A 62 -42.55 -24.49 -2.97
N ALA A 63 -43.45 -25.48 -2.94
CA ALA A 63 -44.56 -25.54 -1.97
C ALA A 63 -44.07 -25.44 -0.52
N PHE A 64 -42.90 -26.00 -0.20
CA PHE A 64 -42.26 -25.89 1.12
C PHE A 64 -42.03 -24.42 1.55
N CYS A 65 -41.63 -23.55 0.62
CA CYS A 65 -41.39 -22.13 0.91
C CYS A 65 -42.69 -21.33 1.10
N GLY A 66 -43.80 -21.84 0.57
CA GLY A 66 -45.13 -21.24 0.72
C GLY A 66 -45.76 -21.49 2.10
N ASP A 67 -45.36 -22.56 2.80
CA ASP A 67 -45.81 -22.83 4.17
C ASP A 67 -45.05 -21.93 5.18
N PRO A 68 -45.74 -21.04 5.92
CA PRO A 68 -45.08 -20.11 6.84
C PRO A 68 -44.24 -20.79 7.92
N ASN A 69 -44.66 -21.96 8.42
CA ASN A 69 -43.93 -22.69 9.47
C ASN A 69 -42.62 -23.27 8.94
N SER A 70 -42.67 -23.90 7.76
CA SER A 70 -41.52 -24.42 7.04
C SER A 70 -40.53 -23.31 6.66
N ALA A 71 -41.04 -22.20 6.15
CA ALA A 71 -40.25 -21.01 5.83
C ALA A 71 -39.56 -20.42 7.06
N ALA A 72 -40.27 -20.28 8.18
CA ALA A 72 -39.70 -19.80 9.45
C ALA A 72 -38.59 -20.72 9.95
N LYS A 73 -38.80 -22.05 9.87
CA LYS A 73 -37.80 -23.04 10.28
C LYS A 73 -36.55 -22.98 9.39
N LEU A 74 -36.71 -22.80 8.07
CA LEU A 74 -35.60 -22.60 7.15
C LEU A 74 -34.78 -21.36 7.47
N LEU A 75 -35.45 -20.24 7.72
CA LEU A 75 -34.79 -18.99 8.08
C LEU A 75 -34.05 -19.10 9.43
N MET A 76 -34.62 -19.83 10.39
CA MET A 76 -33.96 -20.08 11.67
C MET A 76 -32.66 -20.90 11.49
N GLU A 77 -32.69 -21.97 10.70
CA GLU A 77 -31.48 -22.77 10.44
C GLU A 77 -30.45 -22.01 9.60
N LEU A 78 -30.88 -21.12 8.70
CA LEU A 78 -29.98 -20.16 8.03
C LEU A 78 -29.26 -19.24 9.03
N GLY A 79 -29.96 -18.76 10.05
CA GLY A 79 -29.39 -17.96 11.14
C GLY A 79 -28.38 -18.72 12.00
N VAL A 80 -28.62 -20.01 12.25
CA VAL A 80 -27.65 -20.89 12.91
C VAL A 80 -26.44 -21.13 12.01
N ALA A 81 -26.67 -21.39 10.72
CA ALA A 81 -25.62 -21.67 9.75
C ALA A 81 -24.68 -20.47 9.53
N LEU A 82 -25.22 -19.25 9.48
CA LEU A 82 -24.43 -18.01 9.36
C LEU A 82 -23.49 -17.81 10.55
N ARG A 83 -24.01 -17.98 11.78
CA ARG A 83 -23.21 -17.86 13.01
C ARG A 83 -22.03 -18.83 13.08
N ARG A 84 -22.12 -20.00 12.44
CA ARG A 84 -21.00 -20.94 12.38
C ARG A 84 -19.85 -20.47 11.48
N ILE A 85 -20.12 -19.60 10.52
CA ILE A 85 -19.13 -19.17 9.54
C ILE A 85 -18.65 -17.72 9.74
N GLU A 86 -19.33 -16.92 10.55
CA GLU A 86 -19.10 -15.47 10.68
C GLU A 86 -17.64 -15.08 10.97
N GLY A 87 -16.87 -15.91 11.68
CA GLY A 87 -15.44 -15.70 11.94
C GLY A 87 -14.48 -16.32 10.92
N ASN A 88 -14.98 -16.83 9.78
CA ASN A 88 -14.18 -17.56 8.80
C ASN A 88 -14.46 -17.10 7.36
N TRP A 89 -13.71 -16.08 6.93
CA TRP A 89 -13.77 -15.49 5.59
C TRP A 89 -13.46 -16.48 4.45
N GLU A 90 -12.83 -17.63 4.71
CA GLU A 90 -12.63 -18.66 3.69
C GLU A 90 -13.94 -19.33 3.26
N SER A 91 -15.03 -19.10 4.02
CA SER A 91 -16.34 -19.71 3.80
C SER A 91 -17.22 -18.91 2.81
N THR A 92 -16.62 -18.25 1.83
CA THR A 92 -17.34 -17.38 0.86
C THR A 92 -18.43 -18.11 0.09
N GLN A 93 -18.16 -19.34 -0.34
CA GLN A 93 -19.14 -20.18 -1.04
C GLN A 93 -20.37 -20.44 -0.15
N ALA A 94 -20.17 -20.70 1.14
CA ALA A 94 -21.27 -20.91 2.08
C ALA A 94 -22.12 -19.65 2.24
N LEU A 95 -21.50 -18.48 2.39
CA LEU A 95 -22.21 -17.21 2.50
C LEU A 95 -23.05 -16.91 1.24
N SER A 96 -22.48 -17.14 0.04
CA SER A 96 -23.16 -16.99 -1.24
C SER A 96 -24.41 -17.89 -1.36
N VAL A 97 -24.28 -19.14 -0.90
CA VAL A 97 -25.40 -20.09 -0.81
C VAL A 97 -26.48 -19.59 0.15
N PHE A 98 -26.11 -19.18 1.35
CA PHE A 98 -27.07 -18.73 2.36
C PHE A 98 -27.84 -17.49 1.93
N ILE A 99 -27.14 -16.53 1.31
CA ILE A 99 -27.75 -15.35 0.68
C ILE A 99 -28.75 -15.76 -0.40
N SER A 100 -28.35 -16.66 -1.31
CA SER A 100 -29.23 -17.10 -2.40
C SER A 100 -30.49 -17.83 -1.88
N ILE A 101 -30.36 -18.65 -0.83
CA ILE A 101 -31.50 -19.33 -0.18
C ILE A 101 -32.45 -18.28 0.42
N ALA A 102 -31.93 -17.29 1.17
CA ALA A 102 -32.74 -16.25 1.80
C ALA A 102 -33.42 -15.33 0.78
N ALA A 103 -32.71 -14.89 -0.27
CA ALA A 103 -33.26 -14.10 -1.36
C ALA A 103 -34.36 -14.87 -2.11
N ARG A 104 -34.16 -16.17 -2.33
CA ARG A 104 -35.17 -17.02 -2.98
C ARG A 104 -36.38 -17.23 -2.08
N LEU A 105 -36.20 -17.43 -0.77
CA LEU A 105 -37.30 -17.54 0.19
C LEU A 105 -38.13 -16.25 0.26
N LEU A 106 -37.48 -15.08 0.21
CA LEU A 106 -38.13 -13.78 0.15
C LEU A 106 -39.09 -13.66 -1.06
N THR A 107 -38.64 -14.09 -2.24
CA THR A 107 -39.46 -14.07 -3.46
C THR A 107 -40.63 -15.06 -3.40
N LEU A 108 -40.41 -16.25 -2.82
CA LEU A 108 -41.39 -17.34 -2.80
C LEU A 108 -42.43 -17.21 -1.68
N SER A 109 -42.15 -16.44 -0.63
CA SER A 109 -43.07 -16.32 0.51
C SER A 109 -44.14 -15.25 0.28
N SER A 110 -45.38 -15.60 0.60
CA SER A 110 -46.53 -14.68 0.65
C SER A 110 -46.71 -14.02 2.01
N SER A 111 -45.97 -14.45 3.04
CA SER A 111 -46.09 -13.94 4.41
C SER A 111 -45.18 -12.74 4.62
N ASP A 112 -45.77 -11.58 4.94
CA ASP A 112 -45.01 -10.34 5.21
C ASP A 112 -44.03 -10.48 6.39
N ASN A 113 -44.36 -11.31 7.38
CA ASN A 113 -43.47 -11.60 8.50
C ASN A 113 -42.21 -12.33 8.04
N ILE A 114 -42.36 -13.34 7.16
CA ILE A 114 -41.23 -14.07 6.60
C ILE A 114 -40.40 -13.16 5.68
N ARG A 115 -41.06 -12.38 4.82
CA ARG A 115 -40.39 -11.43 3.93
C ARG A 115 -39.55 -10.42 4.71
N SER A 116 -40.11 -9.84 5.78
CA SER A 116 -39.40 -8.91 6.65
C SER A 116 -38.21 -9.57 7.35
N ALA A 117 -38.38 -10.81 7.84
CA ALA A 117 -37.31 -11.56 8.48
C ALA A 117 -36.20 -11.95 7.49
N CYS A 118 -36.53 -12.28 6.22
CA CYS A 118 -35.54 -12.50 5.17
C CYS A 118 -34.73 -11.23 4.86
N LEU A 119 -35.38 -10.06 4.82
CA LEU A 119 -34.68 -8.79 4.62
C LEU A 119 -33.70 -8.49 5.75
N ALA A 120 -34.13 -8.68 7.01
CA ALA A 120 -33.26 -8.53 8.18
C ALA A 120 -32.09 -9.54 8.18
N TYR A 121 -32.34 -10.78 7.74
CA TYR A 121 -31.28 -11.77 7.58
C TYR A 121 -30.25 -11.35 6.51
N LEU A 122 -30.71 -10.90 5.34
CA LEU A 122 -29.84 -10.42 4.26
C LEU A 122 -29.01 -9.19 4.68
N GLU A 123 -29.58 -8.32 5.51
CA GLU A 123 -28.84 -7.23 6.15
C GLU A 123 -27.74 -7.76 7.08
N GLY A 124 -28.03 -8.75 7.93
CA GLY A 124 -27.03 -9.40 8.76
C GLY A 124 -25.89 -10.05 7.95
N THR A 125 -26.20 -10.65 6.80
CA THR A 125 -25.16 -11.21 5.92
C THR A 125 -24.25 -10.14 5.31
N ARG A 126 -24.76 -8.92 5.08
CA ARG A 126 -23.95 -7.79 4.59
C ARG A 126 -22.95 -7.34 5.64
N VAL A 127 -23.35 -7.31 6.92
CA VAL A 127 -22.44 -7.01 8.03
C VAL A 127 -21.27 -8.01 8.07
N VAL A 128 -21.58 -9.32 8.04
CA VAL A 128 -20.54 -10.37 8.00
C VAL A 128 -19.62 -10.21 6.78
N ALA A 129 -20.16 -9.90 5.61
CA ALA A 129 -19.35 -9.68 4.41
C ALA A 129 -18.43 -8.45 4.53
N LEU A 130 -18.91 -7.36 5.15
CA LEU A 130 -18.10 -6.16 5.40
C LEU A 130 -16.98 -6.42 6.40
N ASP A 131 -17.25 -7.17 7.47
CA ASP A 131 -16.23 -7.57 8.44
C ASP A 131 -15.13 -8.38 7.76
N TRP A 132 -15.50 -9.36 6.93
CA TRP A 132 -14.53 -10.14 6.13
C TRP A 132 -13.75 -9.27 5.15
N MET A 133 -14.39 -8.28 4.51
CA MET A 133 -13.67 -7.33 3.64
C MET A 133 -12.65 -6.51 4.42
N SER A 134 -12.94 -6.14 5.67
CA SER A 134 -11.99 -5.46 6.56
C SER A 134 -10.82 -6.38 6.92
N ASP A 135 -11.11 -7.59 7.40
CA ASP A 135 -10.09 -8.58 7.79
C ASP A 135 -9.13 -8.89 6.62
N LEU A 136 -9.67 -9.08 5.41
CA LEU A 136 -8.87 -9.31 4.21
C LEU A 136 -8.00 -8.09 3.85
N SER A 137 -8.49 -6.88 4.09
CA SER A 137 -7.72 -5.64 3.87
C SER A 137 -6.58 -5.48 4.87
N ASP A 138 -6.78 -5.90 6.12
CA ASP A 138 -5.78 -5.84 7.17
C ASP A 138 -4.71 -6.91 6.98
N ASN A 139 -5.12 -8.14 6.68
CA ASN A 139 -4.18 -9.22 6.37
C ASN A 139 -3.33 -8.91 5.12
N ALA A 140 -3.90 -8.27 4.10
CA ALA A 140 -3.17 -7.84 2.90
C ALA A 140 -2.00 -6.88 3.19
N GLN A 141 -1.99 -6.18 4.34
CA GLN A 141 -0.92 -5.25 4.72
C GLN A 141 0.30 -5.96 5.33
N HIS A 142 0.12 -7.18 5.83
CA HIS A 142 1.16 -7.91 6.57
C HIS A 142 1.89 -8.95 5.72
N VAL A 143 1.55 -9.07 4.43
CA VAL A 143 2.04 -10.12 3.54
C VAL A 143 2.83 -9.50 2.37
N SER A 144 3.77 -10.27 1.81
CA SER A 144 4.48 -9.91 0.57
C SER A 144 3.51 -9.70 -0.60
N SER A 145 3.97 -9.09 -1.70
CA SER A 145 3.09 -8.73 -2.82
C SER A 145 2.38 -9.89 -3.49
N GLU A 146 3.03 -11.05 -3.57
CA GLU A 146 2.46 -12.22 -4.22
C GLU A 146 1.22 -12.67 -3.45
N GLY A 147 1.33 -12.80 -2.13
CA GLY A 147 0.19 -13.11 -1.27
C GLY A 147 -0.84 -11.97 -1.20
N ARG A 148 -0.43 -10.70 -1.31
CA ARG A 148 -1.35 -9.54 -1.31
C ARG A 148 -2.39 -9.65 -2.42
N SER A 149 -2.02 -10.13 -3.60
CA SER A 149 -2.94 -10.26 -4.73
C SER A 149 -4.08 -11.25 -4.46
N ASP A 150 -3.81 -12.34 -3.76
CA ASP A 150 -4.80 -13.35 -3.36
C ASP A 150 -5.80 -12.76 -2.35
N TYR A 151 -5.32 -12.03 -1.33
CA TYR A 151 -6.20 -11.34 -0.38
C TYR A 151 -7.09 -10.29 -1.08
N MET A 152 -6.55 -9.53 -2.02
CA MET A 152 -7.31 -8.52 -2.77
C MET A 152 -8.33 -9.15 -3.72
N SER A 153 -7.99 -10.28 -4.35
CA SER A 153 -8.92 -11.08 -5.16
C SER A 153 -10.06 -11.62 -4.29
N LYS A 154 -9.72 -12.18 -3.13
CA LYS A 154 -10.70 -12.72 -2.19
C LYS A 154 -11.62 -11.64 -1.61
N ARG A 155 -11.06 -10.47 -1.27
CA ARG A 155 -11.83 -9.30 -0.82
C ARG A 155 -12.87 -8.87 -1.87
N ALA A 156 -12.49 -8.92 -3.14
CA ALA A 156 -13.37 -8.58 -4.25
C ALA A 156 -14.46 -9.64 -4.50
N GLU A 157 -14.16 -10.92 -4.30
CA GLU A 157 -15.17 -11.99 -4.29
C GLU A 157 -16.20 -11.77 -3.16
N VAL A 158 -15.75 -11.44 -1.94
CA VAL A 158 -16.65 -11.13 -0.82
C VAL A 158 -17.51 -9.91 -1.14
N ALA A 159 -16.95 -8.87 -1.75
CA ALA A 159 -17.70 -7.70 -2.19
C ALA A 159 -18.80 -8.08 -3.20
N LEU A 160 -18.52 -8.98 -4.15
CA LEU A 160 -19.53 -9.50 -5.08
C LEU A 160 -20.65 -10.27 -4.38
N ILE A 161 -20.33 -11.07 -3.37
CA ILE A 161 -21.32 -11.80 -2.55
C ILE A 161 -22.19 -10.81 -1.77
N CYS A 162 -21.59 -9.77 -1.20
CA CYS A 162 -22.32 -8.69 -0.53
C CYS A 162 -23.28 -7.99 -1.50
N ILE A 163 -22.85 -7.71 -2.74
CA ILE A 163 -23.71 -7.16 -3.80
C ILE A 163 -24.88 -8.12 -4.11
N ASP A 164 -24.63 -9.43 -4.20
CA ASP A 164 -25.69 -10.42 -4.51
C ASP A 164 -26.75 -10.51 -3.39
N SER A 165 -26.46 -10.09 -2.15
CA SER A 165 -27.47 -9.97 -1.08
C SER A 165 -28.57 -8.95 -1.36
N LEU A 166 -28.33 -8.04 -2.30
CA LEU A 166 -29.28 -7.04 -2.78
C LEU A 166 -29.93 -7.47 -4.11
N ASN A 167 -29.58 -8.65 -4.64
CA ASN A 167 -30.18 -9.19 -5.86
C ASN A 167 -31.55 -9.84 -5.58
N ILE A 168 -32.48 -9.00 -5.14
CA ILE A 168 -33.87 -9.34 -4.78
C ILE A 168 -34.84 -8.64 -5.75
N ASP A 169 -36.15 -8.88 -5.61
CA ASP A 169 -37.19 -8.28 -6.47
C ASP A 169 -37.26 -6.74 -6.35
N ASP A 170 -37.83 -6.05 -7.35
CA ASP A 170 -37.77 -4.59 -7.46
C ASP A 170 -38.40 -3.83 -6.28
N VAL A 171 -39.55 -4.31 -5.77
CA VAL A 171 -40.26 -3.66 -4.65
C VAL A 171 -39.44 -3.70 -3.34
N PRO A 172 -38.98 -4.87 -2.86
CA PRO A 172 -38.14 -4.90 -1.66
C PRO A 172 -36.78 -4.22 -1.92
N LEU A 173 -36.21 -4.32 -3.12
CA LEU A 173 -34.96 -3.63 -3.47
C LEU A 173 -35.08 -2.10 -3.32
N ALA A 174 -36.16 -1.51 -3.85
CA ALA A 174 -36.41 -0.07 -3.72
C ALA A 174 -36.54 0.35 -2.25
N THR A 175 -37.16 -0.49 -1.42
CA THR A 175 -37.31 -0.24 0.02
C THR A 175 -35.95 -0.26 0.73
N VAL A 176 -35.09 -1.24 0.41
CA VAL A 176 -33.74 -1.33 0.98
C VAL A 176 -32.87 -0.15 0.55
N LEU A 177 -32.91 0.23 -0.73
CA LEU A 177 -32.09 1.34 -1.27
C LEU A 177 -32.57 2.74 -0.84
N ALA A 178 -33.79 2.85 -0.29
CA ALA A 178 -34.24 4.07 0.36
C ALA A 178 -33.43 4.37 1.63
N SER A 179 -32.88 3.34 2.29
CA SER A 179 -31.89 3.51 3.35
C SER A 179 -30.53 3.88 2.76
N SER A 180 -30.05 5.08 3.08
CA SER A 180 -28.73 5.54 2.65
C SER A 180 -27.59 4.66 3.19
N GLU A 181 -27.77 4.03 4.36
CA GLU A 181 -26.81 3.09 4.92
C GLU A 181 -26.66 1.85 4.01
N GLN A 182 -27.77 1.18 3.70
CA GLN A 182 -27.76 -0.01 2.84
C GLN A 182 -27.30 0.31 1.40
N ALA A 183 -27.70 1.45 0.86
CA ALA A 183 -27.23 1.92 -0.43
C ALA A 183 -25.73 2.27 -0.43
N SER A 184 -25.19 2.79 0.67
CA SER A 184 -23.76 3.08 0.81
C SER A 184 -22.89 1.82 0.81
N ILE A 185 -23.39 0.73 1.41
CA ILE A 185 -22.75 -0.60 1.38
C ILE A 185 -22.63 -1.08 -0.07
N LEU A 186 -23.71 -0.98 -0.86
CA LEU A 186 -23.68 -1.33 -2.28
C LEU A 186 -22.61 -0.53 -3.02
N ILE A 187 -22.53 0.78 -2.79
CA ILE A 187 -21.53 1.66 -3.42
C ILE A 187 -20.11 1.22 -3.03
N GLN A 188 -19.83 1.03 -1.74
CA GLN A 188 -18.52 0.58 -1.25
C GLN A 188 -18.10 -0.75 -1.87
N CYS A 189 -19.01 -1.73 -1.94
CA CYS A 189 -18.73 -3.03 -2.55
C CYS A 189 -18.49 -2.90 -4.06
N THR A 190 -19.21 -2.02 -4.77
CA THR A 190 -18.99 -1.81 -6.21
C THR A 190 -17.67 -1.14 -6.53
N ILE A 191 -17.23 -0.20 -5.69
CA ILE A 191 -15.88 0.40 -5.79
C ILE A 191 -14.83 -0.69 -5.60
N THR A 192 -14.98 -1.52 -4.56
CA THR A 192 -14.04 -2.62 -4.29
C THR A 192 -13.98 -3.65 -5.43
N MET A 193 -15.14 -4.02 -5.98
CA MET A 193 -15.24 -4.88 -7.16
C MET A 193 -14.51 -4.27 -8.37
N GLN A 194 -14.69 -2.97 -8.60
CA GLN A 194 -14.12 -2.28 -9.75
C GLN A 194 -12.60 -2.11 -9.61
N GLU A 195 -12.08 -1.82 -8.41
CA GLU A 195 -10.64 -1.77 -8.11
C GLU A 195 -9.93 -3.10 -8.44
N SER A 196 -10.58 -4.23 -8.18
CA SER A 196 -10.05 -5.58 -8.44
C SER A 196 -10.59 -6.22 -9.72
N ARG A 197 -11.19 -5.45 -10.65
CA ARG A 197 -11.89 -5.97 -11.83
C ARG A 197 -11.02 -6.92 -12.67
N LEU A 198 -9.76 -6.56 -12.91
CA LEU A 198 -8.86 -7.38 -13.74
C LEU A 198 -8.62 -8.77 -13.13
N LEU A 199 -8.43 -8.84 -11.81
CA LEU A 199 -8.25 -10.09 -11.08
C LEU A 199 -9.51 -10.96 -11.16
N LEU A 200 -10.69 -10.34 -10.93
CA LEU A 200 -11.97 -11.02 -11.00
C LEU A 200 -12.25 -11.58 -12.41
N THR A 201 -11.97 -10.81 -13.46
CA THR A 201 -12.17 -11.26 -14.85
C THR A 201 -11.20 -12.35 -15.28
N ALA A 202 -10.01 -12.41 -14.66
CA ALA A 202 -9.03 -13.46 -14.91
C ALA A 202 -9.32 -14.75 -14.12
N SER A 203 -10.26 -14.73 -13.16
CA SER A 203 -10.63 -15.90 -12.38
C SER A 203 -11.28 -16.99 -13.25
N ASN A 204 -10.79 -18.21 -13.11
CA ASN A 204 -11.36 -19.40 -13.74
C ASN A 204 -12.54 -20.00 -12.94
N GLU A 205 -12.89 -19.44 -11.79
CA GLU A 205 -13.99 -19.94 -10.96
C GLU A 205 -15.35 -19.51 -11.53
N SER A 206 -16.18 -20.50 -11.88
CA SER A 206 -17.51 -20.27 -12.47
C SER A 206 -18.47 -19.51 -11.55
N THR A 207 -18.32 -19.67 -10.23
CA THR A 207 -19.12 -18.97 -9.21
C THR A 207 -18.83 -17.48 -9.20
N VAL A 208 -17.57 -17.07 -9.34
CA VAL A 208 -17.17 -15.65 -9.47
C VAL A 208 -17.75 -15.03 -10.73
N GLN A 209 -17.66 -15.74 -11.87
CA GLN A 209 -18.21 -15.26 -13.15
C GLN A 209 -19.75 -15.08 -13.08
N LEU A 210 -20.45 -16.01 -12.40
CA LEU A 210 -21.88 -15.89 -12.17
C LEU A 210 -22.22 -14.64 -11.32
N LEU A 211 -21.47 -14.40 -10.25
CA LEU A 211 -21.66 -13.23 -9.39
C LEU A 211 -21.41 -11.91 -10.14
N LEU A 212 -20.40 -11.85 -11.01
CA LEU A 212 -20.15 -10.70 -11.89
C LEU A 212 -21.33 -10.40 -12.82
N LEU A 213 -21.94 -11.43 -13.41
CA LEU A 213 -23.11 -11.25 -14.27
C LEU A 213 -24.33 -10.78 -13.48
N ARG A 214 -24.52 -11.32 -12.27
CA ARG A 214 -25.61 -10.88 -11.37
C ARG A 214 -25.42 -9.44 -10.91
N SER A 215 -24.20 -9.05 -10.54
CA SER A 215 -23.89 -7.68 -10.11
C SER A 215 -24.16 -6.67 -11.22
N GLN A 216 -23.74 -6.93 -12.46
CA GLN A 216 -24.01 -6.04 -13.61
C GLN A 216 -25.51 -5.82 -13.83
N ARG A 217 -26.33 -6.88 -13.74
CA ARG A 217 -27.79 -6.79 -13.88
C ARG A 217 -28.40 -5.99 -12.72
N LEU A 218 -27.94 -6.22 -11.50
CA LEU A 218 -28.41 -5.50 -10.32
C LEU A 218 -28.09 -4.00 -10.41
N LEU A 219 -26.85 -3.64 -10.77
CA LEU A 219 -26.44 -2.23 -10.88
C LEU A 219 -27.25 -1.47 -11.92
N ARG A 220 -27.65 -2.14 -13.01
CA ARG A 220 -28.56 -1.54 -13.98
C ARG A 220 -29.93 -1.20 -13.38
N ARG A 221 -30.46 -2.06 -12.50
CA ARG A 221 -31.72 -1.84 -11.77
C ARG A 221 -31.58 -0.75 -10.70
N CYS A 222 -30.44 -0.72 -10.00
CA CYS A 222 -30.18 0.24 -8.92
C CYS A 222 -29.78 1.63 -9.39
N CYS A 223 -29.37 1.79 -10.66
CA CYS A 223 -28.75 3.01 -11.19
C CYS A 223 -29.51 4.29 -10.81
N GLY A 224 -30.82 4.35 -11.07
CA GLY A 224 -31.62 5.56 -10.77
C GLY A 224 -31.74 5.87 -9.28
N ALA A 225 -31.89 4.83 -8.44
CA ALA A 225 -32.00 4.97 -6.99
C ALA A 225 -30.68 5.45 -6.37
N LEU A 226 -29.55 4.84 -6.74
CA LEU A 226 -28.22 5.24 -6.27
C LEU A 226 -27.89 6.67 -6.70
N ALA A 227 -28.21 7.00 -7.95
CA ALA A 227 -27.92 8.31 -8.51
C ALA A 227 -28.74 9.44 -7.86
N SER A 228 -29.83 9.12 -7.14
CA SER A 228 -30.67 10.08 -6.42
C SER A 228 -30.36 10.16 -4.92
N ASN A 229 -29.52 9.25 -4.39
CA ASN A 229 -29.22 9.15 -2.96
C ASN A 229 -27.82 9.72 -2.65
N SER A 230 -27.73 11.05 -2.51
CA SER A 230 -26.46 11.74 -2.25
C SER A 230 -25.79 11.33 -0.94
N ALA A 231 -26.57 11.01 0.09
CA ALA A 231 -26.06 10.52 1.37
C ALA A 231 -25.40 9.14 1.22
N ALA A 232 -25.99 8.24 0.43
CA ALA A 232 -25.39 6.94 0.12
C ALA A 232 -24.09 7.08 -0.69
N LEU A 233 -24.06 7.99 -1.68
CA LEU A 233 -22.86 8.31 -2.45
C LEU A 233 -21.74 8.82 -1.55
N ASN A 234 -22.04 9.74 -0.64
CA ASN A 234 -21.06 10.20 0.35
C ASN A 234 -20.59 9.04 1.24
N GLY A 235 -21.50 8.30 1.88
CA GLY A 235 -21.15 7.21 2.79
C GLY A 235 -20.29 6.13 2.12
N GLY A 236 -20.67 5.70 0.91
CA GLY A 236 -19.94 4.66 0.18
C GLY A 236 -18.55 5.12 -0.24
N VAL A 237 -18.40 6.37 -0.67
CA VAL A 237 -17.09 6.93 -1.03
C VAL A 237 -16.21 7.14 0.21
N VAL A 238 -16.75 7.63 1.33
CA VAL A 238 -16.01 7.76 2.60
C VAL A 238 -15.48 6.39 3.05
N ASN A 239 -16.32 5.36 3.01
CA ASN A 239 -15.93 4.01 3.43
C ASN A 239 -14.87 3.38 2.50
N SER A 240 -14.82 3.80 1.23
CA SER A 240 -13.79 3.38 0.28
C SER A 240 -12.54 4.26 0.30
N TRP A 241 -12.64 5.53 0.70
CA TRP A 241 -11.57 6.52 0.69
C TRP A 241 -11.71 7.47 1.89
N ALA A 242 -10.93 7.20 2.95
CA ALA A 242 -10.96 7.96 4.20
C ALA A 242 -10.62 9.46 4.06
N GLY A 243 -9.90 9.86 3.01
CA GLY A 243 -9.56 11.26 2.73
C GLY A 243 -10.67 12.05 2.03
N PHE A 244 -11.78 11.41 1.66
CA PHE A 244 -12.90 12.10 1.04
C PHE A 244 -13.67 12.95 2.07
N GLN A 245 -13.84 14.23 1.77
CA GLN A 245 -14.68 15.15 2.52
C GLN A 245 -15.68 15.78 1.57
N SER A 246 -16.97 15.49 1.75
CA SER A 246 -18.01 16.02 0.87
C SER A 246 -18.00 17.55 0.91
N GLY A 247 -17.60 18.18 -0.20
CA GLY A 247 -17.58 19.64 -0.34
C GLY A 247 -18.85 20.16 -0.99
N ALA A 248 -19.20 19.61 -2.17
CA ALA A 248 -20.40 19.98 -2.93
C ALA A 248 -21.42 18.83 -2.99
N PRO A 249 -22.72 19.11 -3.19
CA PRO A 249 -23.69 18.04 -3.45
C PRO A 249 -23.35 17.30 -4.75
N TRP A 250 -23.68 16.01 -4.80
CA TRP A 250 -23.53 15.20 -6.01
C TRP A 250 -24.47 15.70 -7.12
N THR A 251 -23.93 15.87 -8.31
CA THR A 251 -24.66 16.33 -9.51
C THR A 251 -24.41 15.39 -10.69
N ALA A 252 -25.30 15.38 -11.68
CA ALA A 252 -25.11 14.60 -12.90
C ALA A 252 -23.94 15.17 -13.73
N ALA A 253 -23.12 14.30 -14.32
CA ALA A 253 -22.03 14.73 -15.19
C ALA A 253 -22.08 14.05 -16.56
N GLY A 254 -22.61 14.78 -17.53
CA GLY A 254 -22.82 14.30 -18.89
C GLY A 254 -23.97 13.30 -18.95
N PHE A 255 -23.72 12.06 -18.58
CA PHE A 255 -24.70 10.97 -18.62
C PHE A 255 -25.34 10.71 -17.24
N ASP A 256 -26.55 10.16 -17.24
CA ASP A 256 -27.35 9.92 -16.03
C ASP A 256 -26.67 9.03 -14.98
N HIS A 257 -25.77 8.14 -15.42
CA HIS A 257 -25.05 7.20 -14.57
C HIS A 257 -23.75 7.75 -13.98
N TRP A 258 -23.30 8.93 -14.40
CA TRP A 258 -22.15 9.60 -13.81
C TRP A 258 -22.61 10.65 -12.81
N ARG A 259 -22.02 10.60 -11.61
CA ARG A 259 -22.23 11.56 -10.53
C ARG A 259 -20.93 12.26 -10.21
N THR A 260 -20.99 13.56 -9.98
CA THR A 260 -19.81 14.40 -9.72
C THR A 260 -20.01 15.23 -8.47
N THR A 261 -18.97 15.33 -7.67
CA THR A 261 -18.86 16.22 -6.53
C THR A 261 -17.45 16.82 -6.50
N THR A 262 -17.21 17.71 -5.54
CA THR A 262 -15.87 18.19 -5.17
C THR A 262 -15.59 17.83 -3.73
N THR A 263 -14.35 17.41 -3.45
CA THR A 263 -13.85 17.26 -2.09
C THR A 263 -12.91 18.40 -1.76
N THR A 264 -13.01 18.91 -0.53
CA THR A 264 -11.99 19.79 0.03
C THR A 264 -10.74 18.96 0.35
N THR A 265 -9.58 19.61 0.30
CA THR A 265 -8.31 19.01 0.68
C THR A 265 -7.70 19.80 1.84
N GLY A 266 -6.71 19.21 2.52
CA GLY A 266 -5.99 19.88 3.61
C GLY A 266 -5.21 21.13 3.16
N THR A 267 -5.05 21.34 1.86
CA THR A 267 -4.43 22.54 1.28
C THR A 267 -5.47 23.62 1.01
N ALA A 268 -5.22 24.81 1.55
CA ALA A 268 -6.13 25.95 1.45
C ALA A 268 -6.42 26.29 -0.03
N GLY A 269 -7.70 26.28 -0.40
CA GLY A 269 -8.18 26.63 -1.74
C GLY A 269 -8.08 25.52 -2.79
N ALA A 270 -7.51 24.35 -2.48
CA ALA A 270 -7.44 23.23 -3.41
C ALA A 270 -8.64 22.28 -3.24
N THR A 271 -9.39 22.10 -4.33
CA THR A 271 -10.51 21.16 -4.41
C THR A 271 -10.24 20.10 -5.46
N LEU A 272 -10.54 18.84 -5.17
CA LEU A 272 -10.47 17.76 -6.16
C LEU A 272 -11.87 17.45 -6.67
N ARG A 273 -12.00 17.22 -7.98
CA ARG A 273 -13.25 16.76 -8.58
C ARG A 273 -13.34 15.24 -8.42
N VAL A 274 -14.45 14.74 -7.91
CA VAL A 274 -14.70 13.30 -7.73
C VAL A 274 -15.85 12.90 -8.62
N ASN A 275 -15.65 11.86 -9.44
CA ASN A 275 -16.66 11.31 -10.34
C ASN A 275 -16.94 9.85 -9.94
N PHE A 276 -18.21 9.46 -9.82
CA PHE A 276 -18.61 8.09 -9.54
C PHE A 276 -19.58 7.60 -10.62
N ASN A 277 -19.35 6.39 -11.12
CA ASN A 277 -20.20 5.71 -12.09
C ASN A 277 -21.13 4.72 -11.39
N THR A 278 -22.43 5.00 -11.36
CA THR A 278 -23.42 4.16 -10.67
C THR A 278 -23.71 2.84 -11.37
N LEU A 279 -23.27 2.65 -12.62
CA LEU A 279 -23.43 1.38 -13.35
C LEU A 279 -22.23 0.45 -13.19
N THR A 280 -21.02 1.00 -13.07
CA THR A 280 -19.78 0.20 -13.01
C THR A 280 -19.13 0.17 -11.64
N GLY A 281 -19.46 1.11 -10.75
CA GLY A 281 -18.75 1.33 -9.49
C GLY A 281 -17.43 2.08 -9.64
N GLU A 282 -17.14 2.62 -10.84
CA GLU A 282 -15.89 3.34 -11.10
C GLU A 282 -15.86 4.68 -10.37
N LEU A 283 -14.83 4.87 -9.55
CA LEU A 283 -14.59 6.08 -8.78
C LEU A 283 -13.31 6.75 -9.28
N LEU A 284 -13.48 7.92 -9.87
CA LEU A 284 -12.40 8.75 -10.41
C LEU A 284 -12.23 10.00 -9.57
N VAL A 285 -11.00 10.46 -9.45
CA VAL A 285 -10.66 11.77 -8.89
C VAL A 285 -9.85 12.51 -9.96
N ASN A 286 -10.25 13.73 -10.31
CA ASN A 286 -9.72 14.50 -11.44
C ASN A 286 -9.61 13.69 -12.75
N GLY A 287 -10.54 12.76 -12.98
CA GLY A 287 -10.57 11.89 -14.17
C GLY A 287 -9.63 10.68 -14.11
N LEU A 288 -8.92 10.46 -13.00
CA LEU A 288 -8.06 9.29 -12.79
C LEU A 288 -8.69 8.32 -11.79
N PRO A 289 -8.61 7.01 -12.00
CA PRO A 289 -9.16 6.03 -11.06
C PRO A 289 -8.44 6.09 -9.72
N LEU A 290 -9.19 5.90 -8.63
CA LEU A 290 -8.59 5.55 -7.35
C LEU A 290 -7.98 4.16 -7.46
N GLY A 291 -6.71 4.01 -7.10
CA GLY A 291 -6.07 2.71 -7.23
C GLY A 291 -4.55 2.79 -7.31
N ARG A 292 -3.97 1.94 -8.14
CA ARG A 292 -2.53 1.73 -8.23
C ARG A 292 -1.84 2.89 -8.98
N LEU A 293 -0.60 3.21 -8.62
CA LEU A 293 0.22 4.11 -9.41
C LEU A 293 0.33 3.58 -10.86
N PRO A 294 0.33 4.47 -11.88
CA PRO A 294 0.58 4.02 -13.24
C PRO A 294 1.92 3.28 -13.34
N ARG A 295 2.00 2.22 -14.17
CA ARG A 295 3.21 1.36 -14.28
C ARG A 295 4.53 2.13 -14.43
N LYS A 296 4.54 3.24 -15.17
CA LYS A 296 5.70 4.12 -15.32
C LYS A 296 6.30 4.64 -13.99
N TYR A 297 5.50 4.74 -12.93
CA TYR A 297 5.97 5.07 -11.58
C TYR A 297 6.53 3.83 -10.89
N GLU A 298 5.82 2.71 -10.96
CA GLU A 298 6.17 1.49 -10.24
C GLU A 298 7.43 0.82 -10.79
N ASP A 299 7.58 0.84 -12.11
CA ASP A 299 8.75 0.33 -12.83
C ASP A 299 9.97 1.27 -12.71
N HIS A 300 9.80 2.44 -12.10
CA HIS A 300 10.89 3.40 -11.92
C HIS A 300 11.91 2.88 -10.90
N ALA A 301 13.20 2.96 -11.22
CA ALA A 301 14.28 2.42 -10.38
C ALA A 301 14.21 2.94 -8.93
N SER A 302 14.09 4.26 -8.73
CA SER A 302 13.95 4.85 -7.40
C SER A 302 12.72 4.36 -6.63
N TYR A 303 11.61 4.06 -7.33
CA TYR A 303 10.41 3.51 -6.69
C TYR A 303 10.69 2.09 -6.18
N CYS A 304 11.27 1.25 -7.05
CA CYS A 304 11.60 -0.14 -6.73
C CYS A 304 12.57 -0.26 -5.55
N VAL A 305 13.53 0.66 -5.42
CA VAL A 305 14.48 0.65 -4.30
C VAL A 305 13.83 1.21 -3.02
N LEU A 306 12.96 2.22 -3.12
CA LEU A 306 12.41 2.93 -1.95
C LEU A 306 11.24 2.19 -1.30
N PHE A 307 10.41 1.56 -2.13
CA PHE A 307 9.22 0.83 -1.70
C PHE A 307 9.37 -0.68 -1.83
N GLY A 308 10.33 -1.16 -2.64
CA GLY A 308 10.42 -2.56 -3.05
C GLY A 308 9.65 -2.81 -4.35
N GLN A 309 10.14 -3.74 -5.18
CA GLN A 309 9.52 -4.15 -6.45
C GLN A 309 8.08 -4.69 -6.31
N THR A 310 7.71 -5.03 -5.08
CA THR A 310 6.51 -5.77 -4.71
C THR A 310 5.47 -4.86 -4.04
N THR A 311 5.87 -3.71 -3.51
CA THR A 311 4.98 -2.83 -2.75
C THR A 311 4.13 -1.96 -3.68
N ASN A 312 2.84 -2.28 -3.73
CA ASN A 312 1.84 -1.48 -4.44
C ASN A 312 1.23 -0.45 -3.50
N ILE A 313 1.61 0.81 -3.68
CA ILE A 313 0.99 1.92 -2.98
C ILE A 313 -0.32 2.25 -3.67
N GLU A 314 -1.42 2.12 -2.92
CA GLU A 314 -2.71 2.65 -3.32
C GLU A 314 -2.63 4.18 -3.27
N VAL A 315 -2.94 4.81 -4.40
CA VAL A 315 -2.88 6.25 -4.58
C VAL A 315 -4.21 6.86 -4.96
N ILE A 316 -4.28 8.15 -4.65
CA ILE A 316 -5.31 9.10 -5.02
C ILE A 316 -4.62 10.27 -5.73
N PRO A 317 -5.29 11.10 -6.52
CA PRO A 317 -4.70 12.34 -7.02
C PRO A 317 -4.30 13.27 -5.89
N SER A 318 -3.12 13.87 -6.02
CA SER A 318 -2.60 14.83 -5.05
C SER A 318 -3.15 16.23 -5.30
N ALA A 319 -3.40 16.97 -4.22
CA ALA A 319 -3.70 18.39 -4.25
C ALA A 319 -2.46 19.28 -4.05
N VAL A 320 -1.29 18.68 -3.80
CA VAL A 320 -0.02 19.39 -3.69
C VAL A 320 0.45 19.81 -5.10
N PRO A 321 0.71 21.11 -5.34
CA PRO A 321 1.18 21.58 -6.64
C PRO A 321 2.44 20.85 -7.10
N GLY A 322 2.47 20.45 -8.38
CA GLY A 322 3.59 19.70 -8.96
C GLY A 322 3.58 18.19 -8.67
N LEU A 323 2.76 17.71 -7.73
CA LEU A 323 2.61 16.30 -7.40
C LEU A 323 1.27 15.77 -7.94
N GLN A 324 1.30 14.63 -8.63
CA GLN A 324 0.13 14.08 -9.33
C GLN A 324 -0.66 13.10 -8.46
N PHE A 325 0.03 12.34 -7.62
CA PHE A 325 -0.57 11.28 -6.81
C PHE A 325 -0.21 11.44 -5.34
N ALA A 326 -1.04 10.95 -4.43
CA ALA A 326 -0.84 10.88 -3.00
C ALA A 326 -1.18 9.47 -2.53
N ALA A 327 -0.48 8.92 -1.54
CA ALA A 327 -0.82 7.64 -0.96
C ALA A 327 -2.16 7.74 -0.22
N LYS A 328 -3.02 6.73 -0.39
CA LYS A 328 -4.33 6.63 0.27
C LYS A 328 -4.21 6.44 1.78
N ARG A 329 -3.07 5.91 2.24
CA ARG A 329 -2.78 5.57 3.64
C ARG A 329 -1.37 6.01 3.99
N LEU A 330 -1.10 6.18 5.29
CA LEU A 330 0.23 6.48 5.79
C LEU A 330 1.19 5.30 5.54
N TYR A 331 2.39 5.59 5.07
CA TYR A 331 3.46 4.62 4.84
C TYR A 331 4.56 4.83 5.88
N PHE A 332 4.78 3.87 6.79
CA PHE A 332 5.66 4.05 7.97
C PHE A 332 5.35 5.32 8.80
N GLY A 333 4.08 5.71 8.82
CA GLY A 333 3.60 6.93 9.47
C GLY A 333 3.86 8.23 8.70
N TYR A 334 4.30 8.16 7.44
CA TYR A 334 4.43 9.31 6.54
C TYR A 334 3.25 9.40 5.58
N GLU A 335 2.77 10.61 5.34
CA GLU A 335 1.92 10.91 4.17
C GLU A 335 2.83 11.08 2.96
N LEU A 336 2.49 10.44 1.84
CA LEU A 336 3.33 10.43 0.64
C LEU A 336 2.62 11.07 -0.54
N HIS A 337 3.38 11.82 -1.34
CA HIS A 337 2.95 12.39 -2.61
C HIS A 337 3.99 12.09 -3.70
N PHE A 338 3.54 11.88 -4.93
CA PHE A 338 4.33 11.39 -6.05
C PHE A 338 4.11 12.24 -7.30
N ALA A 339 5.18 12.46 -8.06
CA ALA A 339 5.12 12.87 -9.47
C ALA A 339 6.26 12.25 -10.27
N LEU A 340 6.10 12.26 -11.58
CA LEU A 340 7.20 12.08 -12.52
C LEU A 340 7.47 13.42 -13.20
N SER A 341 8.72 13.87 -13.11
CA SER A 341 9.22 15.00 -13.88
C SER A 341 10.03 14.48 -15.06
N TYR A 342 9.92 15.11 -16.22
CA TYR A 342 10.81 14.82 -17.35
C TYR A 342 12.03 15.73 -17.26
N ARG A 343 13.22 15.19 -17.48
CA ARG A 343 14.42 16.00 -17.64
C ARG A 343 14.37 16.77 -18.95
N GLY A 344 15.30 17.71 -19.12
CA GLY A 344 15.40 18.54 -20.32
C GLY A 344 15.60 17.77 -21.63
N ASP A 345 15.95 16.47 -21.58
CA ASP A 345 16.03 15.58 -22.74
C ASP A 345 14.66 15.07 -23.22
N GLY A 346 13.59 15.25 -22.43
CA GLY A 346 12.23 14.79 -22.71
C GLY A 346 12.03 13.27 -22.66
N THR A 347 13.08 12.49 -22.37
CA THR A 347 13.05 11.02 -22.39
C THR A 347 13.29 10.40 -21.04
N THR A 348 14.14 11.00 -20.21
CA THR A 348 14.42 10.51 -18.86
C THR A 348 13.46 11.14 -17.86
N THR A 349 12.95 10.32 -16.94
CA THR A 349 12.04 10.76 -15.89
C THR A 349 12.72 10.69 -14.53
N ASP A 350 12.47 11.67 -13.68
CA ASP A 350 12.80 11.64 -12.26
C ASP A 350 11.54 11.41 -11.44
N LEU A 351 11.58 10.41 -10.55
CA LEU A 351 10.55 10.19 -9.54
C LEU A 351 10.69 11.22 -8.41
N MET A 352 9.69 12.09 -8.30
CA MET A 352 9.53 13.01 -7.20
C MET A 352 8.70 12.34 -6.10
N VAL A 353 9.24 12.23 -4.90
CA VAL A 353 8.50 11.77 -3.72
C VAL A 353 8.60 12.83 -2.63
N GLN A 354 7.46 13.33 -2.16
CA GLN A 354 7.38 14.16 -0.98
C GLN A 354 6.78 13.34 0.16
N ALA A 355 7.45 13.31 1.30
CA ALA A 355 7.01 12.62 2.50
C ALA A 355 6.80 13.62 3.63
N SER A 356 5.70 13.52 4.37
CA SER A 356 5.44 14.38 5.53
C SER A 356 5.10 13.58 6.78
N LYS A 357 5.63 13.98 7.94
CA LYS A 357 5.39 13.34 9.23
C LYS A 357 5.66 14.30 10.37
N ASN A 358 4.77 14.39 11.35
CA ASN A 358 4.91 15.26 12.54
C ASN A 358 5.26 16.71 12.17
N CYS A 359 4.60 17.26 11.14
CA CYS A 359 4.86 18.59 10.58
C CYS A 359 6.23 18.79 9.92
N LYS A 360 7.06 17.76 9.79
CA LYS A 360 8.27 17.79 8.98
C LYS A 360 8.01 17.31 7.56
N ARG A 361 8.63 17.95 6.58
CA ARG A 361 8.53 17.58 5.16
C ARG A 361 9.88 17.22 4.57
N TYR A 362 9.86 16.14 3.79
CA TYR A 362 11.03 15.59 3.12
C TYR A 362 10.76 15.46 1.63
N GLU A 363 11.76 15.79 0.81
CA GLU A 363 11.72 15.57 -0.64
C GLU A 363 12.85 14.63 -1.07
N LEU A 364 12.51 13.68 -1.95
CA LEU A 364 13.47 12.73 -2.48
C LEU A 364 14.40 13.43 -3.48
N ILE A 365 15.70 13.31 -3.25
CA ILE A 365 16.74 13.76 -4.19
C ILE A 365 17.25 12.54 -4.96
N THR A 366 17.50 12.72 -6.26
CA THR A 366 18.03 11.64 -7.11
C THR A 366 19.49 11.36 -6.79
N PRO A 367 19.91 10.08 -6.67
CA PRO A 367 21.30 9.71 -6.37
C PRO A 367 22.32 10.22 -7.40
N GLU A 368 21.87 10.48 -8.62
CA GLU A 368 22.71 10.94 -9.73
C GLU A 368 23.34 12.30 -9.48
N LEU A 369 22.70 13.16 -8.67
CA LEU A 369 23.26 14.45 -8.26
C LEU A 369 24.53 14.29 -7.40
N PHE A 370 24.72 13.13 -6.77
CA PHE A 370 25.84 12.88 -5.87
C PHE A 370 26.96 12.05 -6.49
N ARG A 371 26.70 11.26 -7.55
CA ARG A 371 27.69 10.35 -8.17
C ARG A 371 28.95 11.06 -8.67
N ALA A 372 28.81 12.27 -9.17
CA ALA A 372 29.93 13.04 -9.72
C ALA A 372 30.72 13.84 -8.66
N THR A 373 30.29 13.82 -7.39
CA THR A 373 30.82 14.74 -6.37
C THR A 373 31.20 14.04 -5.07
N TYR A 374 30.53 12.94 -4.73
CA TYR A 374 30.74 12.19 -3.49
C TYR A 374 31.22 10.76 -3.78
N PRO A 375 31.88 10.09 -2.81
CA PRO A 375 32.21 8.66 -2.93
C PRO A 375 30.99 7.81 -3.29
N ALA A 376 31.20 6.79 -4.13
CA ALA A 376 30.13 5.95 -4.69
C ALA A 376 29.18 5.39 -3.62
N VAL A 377 29.72 5.02 -2.45
CA VAL A 377 28.96 4.54 -1.28
C VAL A 377 27.77 5.45 -0.94
N PHE A 378 27.94 6.78 -0.97
CA PHE A 378 26.86 7.73 -0.66
C PHE A 378 25.76 7.77 -1.72
N SER A 379 26.05 7.38 -2.96
CA SER A 379 25.07 7.31 -4.03
C SER A 379 24.46 5.91 -4.21
N GLU A 380 25.16 4.86 -3.77
CA GLU A 380 24.79 3.46 -4.01
C GLU A 380 24.11 2.79 -2.80
N GLU A 381 24.50 3.14 -1.58
CA GLU A 381 24.01 2.49 -0.35
C GLU A 381 23.00 3.33 0.43
N TYR A 382 22.79 4.59 0.04
CA TYR A 382 21.97 5.57 0.75
C TYR A 382 20.86 6.16 -0.14
N PHE A 383 19.75 6.49 0.50
CA PHE A 383 18.70 7.38 0.01
C PHE A 383 18.90 8.80 0.52
N HIS A 384 18.54 9.77 -0.32
CA HIS A 384 18.75 11.19 -0.08
C HIS A 384 17.41 11.87 0.18
N TRP A 385 17.18 12.26 1.42
CA TRP A 385 16.01 13.04 1.81
C TRP A 385 16.42 14.49 2.09
N TYR A 386 15.83 15.43 1.37
CA TYR A 386 15.94 16.84 1.71
C TYR A 386 14.92 17.18 2.81
N ASP A 387 15.37 17.42 4.04
CA ASP A 387 14.52 17.99 5.10
C ASP A 387 14.30 19.46 4.76
N ILE A 388 13.10 19.79 4.26
CA ILE A 388 12.75 21.13 3.80
C ILE A 388 12.79 22.13 4.95
N ASP A 389 12.39 21.69 6.14
CA ASP A 389 12.25 22.56 7.31
C ASP A 389 13.61 22.83 7.97
N ALA A 390 14.53 21.87 7.92
CA ALA A 390 15.91 22.04 8.40
C ALA A 390 16.90 22.55 7.34
N GLY A 391 16.56 22.46 6.05
CA GLY A 391 17.42 22.88 4.95
C GLY A 391 18.66 22.00 4.78
N VAL A 392 18.56 20.70 5.10
CA VAL A 392 19.68 19.74 5.08
C VAL A 392 19.32 18.52 4.23
N VAL A 393 20.33 17.89 3.62
CA VAL A 393 20.15 16.61 2.93
C VAL A 393 20.60 15.48 3.84
N GLU A 394 19.68 14.59 4.19
CA GLU A 394 19.95 13.38 4.95
C GLU A 394 20.24 12.20 4.02
N PHE A 395 21.39 11.56 4.23
CA PHE A 395 21.75 10.30 3.62
C PHE A 395 21.34 9.20 4.61
N ARG A 396 20.25 8.51 4.30
CA ARG A 396 19.73 7.39 5.10
C ARG A 396 20.06 6.07 4.41
N PRO A 397 20.60 5.04 5.11
CA PRO A 397 20.86 3.75 4.51
C PRO A 397 19.59 3.16 3.87
N ILE A 398 19.70 2.48 2.72
CA ILE A 398 18.54 1.95 1.99
C ILE A 398 17.62 1.09 2.88
N LYS A 399 18.20 0.21 3.70
CA LYS A 399 17.44 -0.66 4.63
C LYS A 399 16.71 0.10 5.75
N GLY A 400 17.06 1.36 5.97
CA GLY A 400 16.52 2.24 7.02
C GLY A 400 15.97 3.56 6.47
N ALA A 401 15.61 3.64 5.18
CA ALA A 401 15.24 4.88 4.51
C ALA A 401 14.14 5.69 5.20
N TRP A 402 13.25 5.01 5.93
CA TRP A 402 12.09 5.58 6.61
C TRP A 402 12.31 5.82 8.12
N SER A 403 13.43 5.34 8.68
CA SER A 403 13.76 5.46 10.10
C SER A 403 14.48 6.78 10.35
N GLY A 404 13.79 7.74 10.98
CA GLY A 404 14.27 9.12 11.13
C GLY A 404 15.46 9.35 12.07
N SER A 405 16.07 8.31 12.67
CA SER A 405 17.19 8.47 13.61
C SER A 405 17.95 7.16 13.89
N GLY A 406 18.47 6.51 12.84
CA GLY A 406 19.40 5.39 13.01
C GLY A 406 20.84 5.87 13.28
N SER A 407 21.69 5.04 13.88
CA SER A 407 23.09 5.35 14.22
C SER A 407 24.04 5.52 13.01
N ARG A 408 23.52 5.71 11.80
CA ARG A 408 24.27 5.75 10.54
C ARG A 408 23.68 6.73 9.51
N THR A 409 22.96 7.76 9.96
CA THR A 409 22.44 8.82 9.09
C THR A 409 23.51 9.91 8.93
N TRP A 410 23.84 10.28 7.70
CA TRP A 410 24.70 11.44 7.43
C TRP A 410 23.86 12.64 7.03
N SER A 411 24.32 13.85 7.35
CA SER A 411 23.64 15.09 6.98
C SER A 411 24.61 16.00 6.24
N LEU A 412 24.22 16.41 5.03
CA LEU A 412 24.86 17.48 4.29
C LEU A 412 24.17 18.79 4.68
N ILE A 413 24.93 19.67 5.31
CA ILE A 413 24.46 20.95 5.83
C ILE A 413 25.09 22.06 4.99
N PRO A 414 24.33 23.09 4.56
CA PRO A 414 24.88 24.24 3.87
C PRO A 414 25.92 24.97 4.75
N ASP A 415 27.06 25.32 4.18
CA ASP A 415 28.07 26.12 4.89
C ASP A 415 27.60 27.57 5.05
N GLN A 416 27.14 27.91 6.25
CA GLN A 416 26.64 29.24 6.60
C GLN A 416 27.74 30.32 6.62
N ARG A 417 29.01 29.98 6.40
CA ARG A 417 30.13 30.95 6.39
C ARG A 417 30.40 31.62 5.05
N SER A 418 29.69 31.24 3.99
CA SER A 418 29.91 31.74 2.63
C SER A 418 29.17 33.05 2.29
N ALA A 419 28.66 33.78 3.30
CA ALA A 419 27.91 35.04 3.09
C ALA A 419 28.70 36.34 3.39
N GLU A 420 29.94 36.28 3.93
CA GLU A 420 30.80 37.45 4.16
C GLU A 420 32.28 37.06 3.92
N PRO A 421 33.10 37.90 3.23
CA PRO A 421 34.51 37.60 3.00
C PRO A 421 35.36 38.17 4.14
N ALA A 422 36.04 37.33 4.93
CA ALA A 422 37.39 37.61 5.47
C ALA A 422 37.86 36.58 6.51
N GLU A 423 39.07 36.08 6.25
CA GLU A 423 40.20 36.06 7.20
C GLU A 423 40.03 35.30 8.52
N HIS A 424 39.81 33.99 8.46
CA HIS A 424 40.49 33.04 9.37
C HIS A 424 40.57 31.67 8.69
N HIS A 425 41.31 31.61 7.58
CA HIS A 425 41.82 30.32 7.12
C HIS A 425 42.79 29.79 8.18
N VAL A 426 42.37 28.76 8.91
CA VAL A 426 43.34 27.89 9.59
C VAL A 426 44.05 27.16 8.46
N GLU A 427 45.20 27.70 8.03
CA GLU A 427 46.05 27.22 6.93
C GLU A 427 46.41 25.71 7.01
N GLY A 428 46.02 25.00 8.07
CA GLY A 428 46.21 23.56 8.22
C GLY A 428 45.15 22.66 7.57
N PHE A 429 43.91 23.11 7.33
CA PHE A 429 42.86 22.21 6.80
C PHE A 429 42.96 21.99 5.29
N ASP A 430 43.27 23.04 4.53
CA ASP A 430 43.35 22.96 3.05
C ASP A 430 44.60 22.20 2.58
N LEU A 431 45.65 22.13 3.40
CA LEU A 431 46.91 21.43 3.08
C LEU A 431 46.92 19.94 3.44
N ILE A 432 46.01 19.46 4.28
CA ILE A 432 45.96 18.04 4.70
C ILE A 432 45.16 17.18 3.71
N LEU A 433 44.44 17.81 2.78
CA LEU A 433 43.43 17.14 1.95
C LEU A 433 43.79 16.95 0.47
N LEU A 434 45.00 17.29 -0.01
CA LEU A 434 45.46 16.89 -1.36
C LEU A 434 46.92 16.41 -1.39
N PRO A 435 47.26 15.36 -2.19
CA PRO A 435 46.41 14.56 -3.09
C PRO A 435 46.34 13.05 -2.72
N LEU A 436 45.16 12.53 -2.35
CA LEU A 436 44.69 11.29 -2.99
C LEU A 436 44.28 11.75 -4.39
N ALA A 437 44.93 11.25 -5.43
CA ALA A 437 44.90 11.83 -6.76
C ALA A 437 43.49 11.77 -7.41
N ASP A 438 42.75 12.89 -7.33
CA ASP A 438 41.60 13.33 -8.16
C ASP A 438 40.29 12.47 -8.20
N PRO A 439 39.09 13.01 -8.55
CA PRO A 439 38.57 14.40 -8.48
C PRO A 439 37.32 14.59 -7.60
N ASN A 440 36.71 13.54 -7.00
CA ASN A 440 35.43 13.60 -6.25
C ASN A 440 35.59 13.84 -4.74
N ARG A 441 36.56 14.66 -4.33
CA ARG A 441 37.09 14.64 -2.96
C ARG A 441 36.39 15.65 -2.06
N ILE A 442 35.20 15.27 -1.59
CA ILE A 442 34.66 15.79 -0.33
C ILE A 442 35.11 14.85 0.79
N HIS A 443 35.79 15.40 1.79
CA HIS A 443 36.15 14.71 3.02
C HIS A 443 34.99 14.81 4.01
N VAL A 444 34.47 13.66 4.46
CA VAL A 444 33.32 13.63 5.35
C VAL A 444 33.80 13.85 6.77
N ILE A 445 33.42 15.01 7.31
CA ILE A 445 33.75 15.46 8.67
C ILE A 445 32.56 15.10 9.56
N SER A 446 32.71 14.06 10.39
CA SER A 446 31.76 13.81 11.47
C SER A 446 32.22 14.60 12.71
N GLN A 447 31.36 15.49 13.19
CA GLN A 447 31.53 16.10 14.50
C GLN A 447 30.81 15.20 15.52
N PRO A 448 31.45 14.83 16.64
CA PRO A 448 30.77 14.09 17.69
C PRO A 448 29.55 14.87 18.16
N SER A 449 28.39 14.19 18.15
CA SER A 449 27.14 14.75 18.62
C SER A 449 27.31 15.27 20.06
N ARG A 450 26.88 16.52 20.31
CA ARG A 450 26.78 17.07 21.67
C ARG A 450 25.76 16.33 22.56
N GLN A 451 25.13 15.25 22.08
CA GLN A 451 24.22 14.40 22.84
C GLN A 451 24.90 13.12 23.30
N HIS A 452 25.92 13.24 24.16
CA HIS A 452 26.23 12.17 25.10
C HIS A 452 25.87 12.64 26.51
N SER A 453 24.67 12.22 26.91
CA SER A 453 24.27 11.93 28.28
C SER A 453 24.58 12.99 29.34
N ALA A 454 23.57 13.81 29.63
CA ALA A 454 23.43 14.45 30.92
C ALA A 454 23.21 13.38 32.01
N THR A 455 24.29 12.74 32.46
CA THR A 455 24.30 12.00 33.71
C THR A 455 25.41 12.57 34.58
N THR A 456 25.00 13.44 35.49
CA THR A 456 25.69 13.91 36.70
C THR A 456 27.02 13.24 37.02
N LEU A 457 28.13 13.94 36.75
CA LEU A 457 29.35 13.86 37.54
C LEU A 457 29.84 15.28 37.85
N PRO A 458 30.29 15.56 39.09
CA PRO A 458 30.69 16.90 39.49
C PRO A 458 32.05 17.29 38.88
N PHE A 459 32.06 18.50 38.31
CA PHE A 459 33.20 19.39 38.06
C PHE A 459 34.59 18.90 38.51
N THR A 460 35.43 18.50 37.53
CA THR A 460 36.86 18.87 37.47
C THR A 460 37.36 18.78 36.02
N LEU A 461 37.72 19.95 35.47
CA LEU A 461 38.84 20.23 34.55
C LEU A 461 39.00 19.39 33.27
N GLN A 462 38.31 19.77 32.19
CA GLN A 462 38.84 20.09 30.84
C GLN A 462 37.65 20.34 29.89
N PRO A 463 37.70 21.34 28.98
CA PRO A 463 36.73 21.37 27.89
C PRO A 463 36.86 20.05 27.10
N PRO A 464 35.76 19.41 26.65
CA PRO A 464 35.85 18.24 25.81
C PRO A 464 36.71 18.63 24.60
N LEU A 465 37.82 17.92 24.39
CA LEU A 465 38.65 18.09 23.21
C LEU A 465 37.72 17.94 22.00
N LEU A 466 37.64 18.97 21.17
CA LEU A 466 36.95 18.92 19.89
C LEU A 466 37.74 17.97 18.99
N GLU A 467 37.39 16.69 19.04
CA GLU A 467 37.88 15.68 18.12
C GLU A 467 37.00 15.69 16.87
N VAL A 468 37.64 15.74 15.71
CA VAL A 468 36.99 15.60 14.42
C VAL A 468 37.34 14.22 13.87
N GLU A 469 36.31 13.45 13.54
CA GLU A 469 36.47 12.14 12.93
C GLU A 469 36.25 12.24 11.42
N VAL A 470 37.28 11.88 10.67
CA VAL A 470 37.31 11.88 9.19
C VAL A 470 37.26 10.44 8.72
N GLU A 471 36.12 10.05 8.14
CA GLU A 471 35.92 8.71 7.60
C GLU A 471 36.05 8.72 6.08
N ASN A 472 36.73 7.71 5.54
CA ASN A 472 36.66 7.36 4.12
C ASN A 472 35.90 6.02 3.98
N PRO A 473 34.59 6.06 3.71
CA PRO A 473 33.76 4.85 3.66
C PRO A 473 34.20 3.86 2.59
N GLY A 474 34.69 4.36 1.44
CA GLY A 474 35.13 3.50 0.33
C GLY A 474 36.39 2.70 0.66
N LEU A 475 37.24 3.19 1.57
CA LEU A 475 38.45 2.51 2.01
C LEU A 475 38.31 1.83 3.37
N GLN A 476 37.17 2.02 4.06
CA GLN A 476 36.95 1.60 5.45
C GLN A 476 38.07 2.10 6.39
N LEU A 477 38.57 3.31 6.15
CA LEU A 477 39.59 3.96 6.97
C LEU A 477 38.99 5.13 7.75
N CYS A 478 39.35 5.24 9.01
CA CYS A 478 38.92 6.30 9.89
C CYS A 478 40.10 7.00 10.54
N PHE A 479 40.06 8.33 10.54
CA PHE A 479 41.09 9.18 11.11
C PHE A 479 40.52 10.12 12.16
N LEU A 480 41.30 10.37 13.20
CA LEU A 480 40.98 11.31 14.26
C LEU A 480 41.90 12.53 14.18
N LEU A 481 41.31 13.72 14.23
CA LEU A 481 41.99 14.99 14.39
C LEU A 481 41.61 15.59 15.74
N GLU A 482 42.56 15.59 16.68
CA GLU A 482 42.39 16.22 17.98
C GLU A 482 42.54 17.75 17.88
N ALA A 483 41.75 18.48 18.68
CA ALA A 483 41.85 19.94 18.76
C ALA A 483 43.29 20.39 19.03
N LYS A 484 43.77 21.35 18.23
CA LYS A 484 45.13 21.92 18.26
C LYS A 484 46.26 20.98 17.81
N GLN A 485 45.94 19.79 17.31
CA GLN A 485 46.89 18.96 16.59
C GLN A 485 46.70 19.11 15.08
N SER A 486 47.77 18.83 14.32
CA SER A 486 47.76 18.83 12.85
C SER A 486 47.86 17.42 12.26
N GLU A 487 47.83 16.39 13.11
CA GLU A 487 48.07 15.01 12.72
C GLU A 487 46.75 14.25 12.70
N LEU A 488 46.42 13.66 11.55
CA LEU A 488 45.29 12.75 11.40
C LEU A 488 45.74 11.34 11.79
N ARG A 489 45.32 10.89 12.97
CA ARG A 489 45.67 9.57 13.53
C ARG A 489 44.73 8.49 12.99
N SER A 490 45.25 7.38 12.50
CA SER A 490 44.40 6.26 12.03
C SER A 490 43.82 5.47 13.19
N LYS A 491 42.55 5.06 13.10
CA LYS A 491 41.92 4.12 14.05
C LYS A 491 42.28 2.66 13.75
N GLU A 492 42.42 2.31 12.48
CA GLU A 492 42.67 0.93 12.02
C GLU A 492 44.14 0.53 12.18
N PHE A 493 45.06 1.51 12.09
CA PHE A 493 46.50 1.31 12.23
C PHE A 493 47.02 2.04 13.48
N PRO A 494 47.10 1.38 14.64
CA PRO A 494 47.49 2.02 15.89
C PRO A 494 48.87 2.69 15.82
N ASN A 495 49.01 3.84 16.48
CA ASN A 495 50.23 4.65 16.52
C ASN A 495 50.70 5.12 15.13
N THR A 496 49.79 5.27 14.17
CA THR A 496 50.10 5.84 12.86
C THR A 496 49.29 7.10 12.58
N PHE A 497 49.87 8.01 11.80
CA PHE A 497 49.22 9.21 11.32
C PHE A 497 49.54 9.43 9.84
N ILE A 498 48.74 10.24 9.13
CA ILE A 498 48.98 10.53 7.71
C ILE A 498 50.33 11.26 7.57
N ASP A 499 51.24 10.70 6.76
CA ASP A 499 52.52 11.32 6.50
C ASP A 499 52.34 12.61 5.68
N ARG A 500 52.96 13.71 6.08
CA ARG A 500 52.96 14.95 5.28
C ARG A 500 53.68 14.77 3.95
N ASP A 501 54.61 13.82 3.89
CA ASP A 501 55.32 13.46 2.67
C ASP A 501 54.73 12.16 2.09
N GLN A 502 53.88 12.33 1.07
CA GLN A 502 53.25 11.23 0.32
C GLN A 502 54.13 10.72 -0.84
N SER A 503 55.42 11.08 -0.88
CA SER A 503 56.37 10.54 -1.87
C SER A 503 57.02 9.24 -1.39
N LEU A 504 57.10 8.27 -2.29
CA LEU A 504 57.75 6.98 -2.05
C LEU A 504 59.21 6.95 -2.54
N GLY A 505 59.57 7.80 -3.51
CA GLY A 505 60.83 7.73 -4.25
C GLY A 505 60.97 6.51 -5.18
N VAL A 506 60.07 5.52 -5.06
CA VAL A 506 59.94 4.31 -5.88
C VAL A 506 58.47 4.12 -6.27
N LEU A 507 58.16 3.19 -7.18
CA LEU A 507 56.79 3.01 -7.73
C LEU A 507 56.24 4.29 -8.40
N VAL A 508 57.09 4.93 -9.21
CA VAL A 508 56.77 6.15 -9.96
C VAL A 508 55.58 5.87 -10.90
N GLY A 509 54.49 6.61 -10.72
CA GLY A 509 53.24 6.45 -11.48
C GLY A 509 52.07 5.83 -10.70
N LEU A 510 52.31 5.24 -9.52
CA LEU A 510 51.23 4.67 -8.68
C LEU A 510 50.35 5.78 -8.06
N GLN A 511 49.18 6.07 -8.64
CA GLN A 511 48.32 7.18 -8.17
C GLN A 511 47.51 6.85 -6.91
N ASN A 512 46.98 5.63 -6.80
CA ASN A 512 46.09 5.20 -5.71
C ASN A 512 46.87 4.68 -4.50
N ARG A 513 47.39 5.62 -3.68
CA ARG A 513 48.17 5.27 -2.48
C ARG A 513 47.92 6.23 -1.32
N LEU A 514 48.15 5.74 -0.10
CA LEU A 514 48.19 6.55 1.12
C LEU A 514 49.38 6.11 1.99
N ILE A 515 50.22 7.06 2.40
CA ILE A 515 51.36 6.80 3.28
C ILE A 515 51.01 7.24 4.71
N LEU A 516 51.14 6.31 5.65
CA LEU A 516 51.07 6.56 7.09
C LEU A 516 52.47 6.52 7.70
N ARG A 517 52.68 7.24 8.80
CA ARG A 517 53.95 7.25 9.56
C ARG A 517 53.71 6.79 10.99
N TYR A 518 54.55 5.89 11.49
CA TYR A 518 54.52 5.47 12.89
C TYR A 518 55.06 6.55 13.82
N LEU A 519 54.33 6.85 14.89
CA LEU A 519 54.66 7.88 15.88
C LEU A 519 55.98 7.59 16.62
N ASN A 520 56.27 6.31 16.87
CA ASN A 520 57.39 5.89 17.71
C ASN A 520 58.69 5.65 16.94
N THR A 521 58.60 5.21 15.68
CA THR A 521 59.75 4.74 14.90
C THR A 521 60.06 5.63 13.70
N GLY A 522 59.12 6.48 13.28
CA GLY A 522 59.21 7.23 12.02
C GLY A 522 59.14 6.36 10.76
N ALA A 523 58.93 5.04 10.91
CA ALA A 523 58.77 4.14 9.77
C ALA A 523 57.51 4.51 8.98
N ARG A 524 57.58 4.38 7.66
CA ARG A 524 56.46 4.65 6.74
C ARG A 524 55.74 3.36 6.39
N LEU A 525 54.42 3.38 6.45
CA LEU A 525 53.51 2.33 6.01
C LEU A 525 52.81 2.79 4.73
N LEU A 526 52.99 2.05 3.65
CA LEU A 526 52.31 2.30 2.38
C LEU A 526 51.02 1.48 2.32
N LEU A 527 49.88 2.16 2.17
CA LEU A 527 48.61 1.56 1.81
C LEU A 527 48.43 1.71 0.30
N VAL A 528 48.41 0.59 -0.41
CA VAL A 528 48.03 0.53 -1.83
C VAL A 528 46.54 0.30 -1.87
N LEU A 529 45.81 1.23 -2.48
CA LEU A 529 44.35 1.19 -2.51
C LEU A 529 43.90 0.36 -3.71
N ASP A 530 42.83 -0.41 -3.53
CA ASP A 530 42.28 -1.30 -4.56
C ASP A 530 41.72 -0.48 -5.75
N GLY A 531 41.89 -0.96 -6.97
CA GLY A 531 41.46 -0.26 -8.18
C GLY A 531 42.04 -0.84 -9.48
N ASP A 532 41.38 -0.55 -10.60
CA ASP A 532 41.81 -1.04 -11.92
C ASP A 532 43.18 -0.48 -12.30
N VAL A 533 44.09 -1.37 -12.69
CA VAL A 533 45.43 -0.98 -13.13
C VAL A 533 45.34 -0.40 -14.54
N SER A 534 45.48 0.92 -14.63
CA SER A 534 45.71 1.62 -15.89
C SER A 534 47.14 2.20 -15.89
N TYR A 535 47.78 2.18 -17.05
CA TYR A 535 49.09 2.80 -17.24
C TYR A 535 49.05 3.66 -18.50
N ASP A 536 49.53 4.90 -18.39
CA ASP A 536 49.77 5.77 -19.53
C ASP A 536 51.27 5.86 -19.76
N PHE A 537 51.70 5.60 -21.00
CA PHE A 537 53.07 5.91 -21.40
C PHE A 537 53.20 7.42 -21.60
N SER A 538 53.58 8.14 -20.55
CA SER A 538 54.04 9.51 -20.70
C SER A 538 55.41 9.49 -21.38
N SER A 539 55.45 9.75 -22.70
CA SER A 539 56.69 10.07 -23.40
C SER A 539 57.17 11.44 -22.96
N ASN A 540 57.98 11.50 -21.91
CA ASN A 540 58.72 12.71 -21.57
C ASN A 540 60.05 12.70 -22.34
N GLY A 541 60.24 13.71 -23.19
CA GLY A 541 61.52 14.02 -23.85
C GLY A 541 62.54 14.64 -22.91
#